data_AF-A0A1H0YF81-F1
#
_entry.id   AF-A0A1H0YF81-F1
#
_cell.length_a   1.000
_cell.length_b   1.000
_cell.length_c   1.000
_cell.angle_alpha   90.00
_cell.angle_beta   90.00
_cell.angle_gamma   90.00
#
_symmetry.space_group_name_H-M   'P 1'
#
loop_
_entity.id
_entity.type
_entity.pdbx_description
1 polymer ?
#
loop_
_entity_poly.entity_id
_entity_poly.type
_entity_poly.pdbx_seq_one_letter_code
_entity_poly.pdbx_strand_id
1 'polypeptide(L)'
;MLHVLMHFCMLSSGMPKTVQIRDLDDDVYAGLVRRAAEAGTSVPELLRVEAARLAARPSVEEWLQRTRRRSSTLDRRQVLDALDEQRGGWPGAGR
;
A
#
# COMPACT_ATOMS: atom_id res chain seq x y z
N MET A 1 5.50 7.55 14.15
CA MET A 1 4.67 6.75 13.20
C MET A 1 4.99 6.99 11.71
N LEU A 2 5.94 7.87 11.36
CA LEU A 2 6.44 8.03 9.98
C LEU A 2 7.56 7.04 9.59
N HIS A 3 8.15 6.33 10.55
CA HIS A 3 9.32 5.48 10.33
C HIS A 3 9.08 4.21 9.51
N VAL A 4 7.83 3.76 9.33
CA VAL A 4 7.54 2.46 8.67
C VAL A 4 7.34 2.60 7.17
N LEU A 5 6.81 3.74 6.69
CA LEU A 5 6.68 4.00 5.25
C LEU A 5 8.05 4.32 4.60
N MET A 6 8.98 4.81 5.41
CA MET A 6 10.30 5.29 4.97
C MET A 6 11.37 4.19 4.83
N HIS A 7 11.08 2.96 5.26
CA HIS A 7 12.08 1.86 5.25
C HIS A 7 12.04 1.00 3.96
N PHE A 8 11.00 1.13 3.13
CA PHE A 8 10.87 0.34 1.89
C PHE A 8 11.43 1.07 0.65
N CYS A 9 11.70 2.38 0.75
CA CYS A 9 12.12 3.22 -0.37
C CYS A 9 13.64 3.17 -0.66
N MET A 10 14.45 2.57 0.20
CA MET A 10 15.87 2.92 0.30
C MET A 10 16.88 1.84 -0.13
N LEU A 11 16.55 0.97 -1.10
CA LEU A 11 17.49 -0.05 -1.58
C LEU A 11 17.36 -0.47 -3.05
N SER A 12 17.01 0.46 -3.96
CA SER A 12 17.08 0.19 -5.41
C SER A 12 18.08 1.11 -6.10
N SER A 13 19.37 0.81 -5.92
CA SER A 13 20.42 1.19 -6.88
C SER A 13 20.23 0.41 -8.18
N GLY A 14 19.20 0.73 -8.94
CA GLY A 14 18.78 -0.04 -10.13
C GLY A 14 19.05 0.73 -11.40
N MET A 15 19.77 0.10 -12.35
CA MET A 15 19.83 0.56 -13.74
C MET A 15 18.41 0.87 -14.26
N PRO A 16 18.22 1.88 -15.12
CA PRO A 16 16.92 2.19 -15.68
C PRO A 16 16.33 0.95 -16.38
N LYS A 17 15.22 0.45 -15.84
CA LYS A 17 14.48 -0.68 -16.41
C LYS A 17 13.45 -0.12 -17.39
N THR A 18 13.47 -0.61 -18.62
CA THR A 18 12.44 -0.27 -19.61
C THR A 18 11.41 -1.39 -19.66
N VAL A 19 10.13 -1.04 -19.53
CA VAL A 19 9.00 -1.95 -19.69
C VAL A 19 8.24 -1.52 -20.95
N GLN A 20 7.98 -2.47 -21.85
CA GLN A 20 7.16 -2.26 -23.03
C GLN A 20 5.84 -3.01 -22.84
N ILE A 21 4.73 -2.31 -23.02
CA ILE A 21 3.38 -2.89 -23.01
C ILE A 21 2.98 -3.05 -24.47
N ARG A 22 2.74 -4.29 -24.89
CA ARG A 22 2.30 -4.63 -26.25
C ARG A 22 0.78 -4.82 -26.29
N ASP A 23 0.22 -4.71 -27.49
CA ASP A 23 -1.19 -4.96 -27.77
C ASP A 23 -2.12 -4.12 -26.88
N LEU A 24 -1.82 -2.82 -26.80
CA LEU A 24 -2.64 -1.86 -26.08
C LEU A 24 -3.73 -1.34 -27.03
N ASP A 25 -4.98 -1.51 -26.64
CA ASP A 25 -6.11 -0.99 -27.41
C ASP A 25 -6.04 0.54 -27.54
N ASP A 26 -6.40 1.05 -28.72
CA ASP A 26 -6.30 2.48 -29.05
C ASP A 26 -7.15 3.37 -28.13
N ASP A 27 -8.28 2.86 -27.65
CA ASP A 27 -9.17 3.56 -26.72
C ASP A 27 -8.53 3.70 -25.32
N VAL A 28 -7.84 2.66 -24.85
CA VAL A 28 -7.07 2.68 -23.61
C VAL A 28 -5.93 3.68 -23.73
N TYR A 29 -5.21 3.66 -24.86
CA TYR A 29 -4.14 4.63 -25.11
C TYR A 29 -4.66 6.07 -25.15
N ALA A 30 -5.78 6.33 -25.83
CA ALA A 30 -6.43 7.64 -25.84
C ALA A 30 -6.85 8.10 -24.44
N GLY A 31 -7.36 7.19 -23.61
CA GLY A 31 -7.66 7.44 -22.20
C GLY A 31 -6.43 7.83 -21.37
N LEU A 32 -5.28 7.19 -21.62
CA LEU A 32 -4.02 7.54 -20.97
C LEU A 32 -3.50 8.91 -21.42
N VAL A 33 -3.59 9.22 -22.72
CA VAL A 33 -3.22 10.55 -23.27
C VAL A 33 -4.03 11.65 -22.59
N ARG A 34 -5.35 11.46 -22.48
CA ARG A 34 -6.23 12.43 -21.82
C ARG A 34 -5.84 12.65 -20.35
N ARG A 35 -5.63 11.57 -19.59
CA ARG A 35 -5.18 11.70 -18.19
C ARG A 35 -3.80 12.35 -18.06
N ALA A 36 -2.88 12.04 -18.96
CA ALA A 36 -1.55 12.64 -18.96
C ALA A 36 -1.64 14.16 -19.22
N ALA A 37 -2.49 14.57 -20.18
CA ALA A 37 -2.76 15.98 -20.46
C ALA A 37 -3.42 16.69 -19.26
N GLU A 38 -4.41 16.08 -18.62
CA GLU A 38 -5.06 16.59 -17.40
C GLU A 38 -4.05 16.78 -16.26
N ALA A 39 -3.07 15.88 -16.14
CA ALA A 39 -2.00 15.93 -15.14
C ALA A 39 -0.78 16.78 -15.58
N GLY A 40 -0.80 17.38 -16.77
CA GLY A 40 0.31 18.19 -17.30
C GLY A 40 1.60 17.40 -17.52
N THR A 41 1.50 16.09 -17.77
CA THR A 41 2.64 15.19 -17.90
C THR A 41 2.58 14.36 -19.20
N SER A 42 3.64 13.61 -19.49
CA SER A 42 3.67 12.68 -20.62
C SER A 42 3.08 11.32 -20.24
N VAL A 43 2.54 10.58 -21.20
CA VAL A 43 1.99 9.22 -20.95
C VAL A 43 3.02 8.29 -20.29
N PRO A 44 4.29 8.23 -20.74
CA PRO A 44 5.29 7.41 -20.06
C PRO A 44 5.55 7.83 -18.60
N GLU A 45 5.53 9.12 -18.31
CA GLU A 45 5.72 9.62 -16.94
C GLU A 45 4.53 9.29 -16.04
N LEU A 46 3.30 9.44 -16.55
CA LEU A 46 2.09 8.98 -15.87
C LEU A 46 2.19 7.48 -15.53
N LEU A 47 2.60 6.65 -16.49
CA LEU A 47 2.75 5.21 -16.29
C LEU A 47 3.81 4.85 -15.26
N ARG A 48 4.92 5.62 -15.17
CA ARG A 48 5.94 5.41 -14.12
C ARG A 48 5.36 5.67 -12.73
N VAL A 49 4.61 6.76 -12.57
CA VAL A 49 3.97 7.11 -11.29
C VAL A 49 2.96 6.03 -10.90
N GLU A 50 2.13 5.58 -11.82
CA GLU A 50 1.17 4.51 -11.55
C GLU A 50 1.84 3.16 -11.26
N ALA A 51 2.92 2.82 -11.98
CA ALA A 51 3.70 1.63 -11.69
C ALA A 51 4.33 1.67 -10.28
N ALA A 52 4.84 2.84 -9.86
CA ALA A 52 5.35 3.03 -8.51
C ALA A 52 4.24 2.89 -7.46
N ARG A 53 3.03 3.42 -7.73
CA ARG A 53 1.86 3.25 -6.85
C ARG A 53 1.44 1.79 -6.73
N LEU A 54 1.45 1.05 -7.84
CA LEU A 54 1.17 -0.38 -7.86
C LEU A 54 2.21 -1.15 -7.04
N ALA A 55 3.50 -0.88 -7.24
CA ALA A 55 4.58 -1.53 -6.50
C ALA A 55 4.61 -1.17 -5.01
N ALA A 56 4.19 0.05 -4.65
CA ALA A 56 4.10 0.51 -3.27
C ALA A 56 2.98 -0.18 -2.49
N ARG A 57 2.00 -0.79 -3.16
CA ARG A 57 0.83 -1.40 -2.53
C ARG A 57 1.11 -2.88 -2.27
N PRO A 58 1.49 -3.27 -1.03
CA PRO A 58 1.72 -4.67 -0.73
C PRO A 58 0.44 -5.47 -0.94
N SER A 59 0.57 -6.70 -1.41
CA SER A 59 -0.56 -7.61 -1.41
C SER A 59 -1.04 -7.84 0.03
N VAL A 60 -2.32 -8.18 0.21
CA VAL A 60 -2.89 -8.50 1.52
C VAL A 60 -2.10 -9.63 2.19
N GLU A 61 -1.66 -10.62 1.42
CA GLU A 61 -0.85 -11.74 1.91
C GLU A 61 0.53 -11.28 2.41
N GLU A 62 1.25 -10.46 1.64
CA GLU A 62 2.54 -9.91 2.08
C GLU A 62 2.39 -8.98 3.29
N TRP A 63 1.28 -8.25 3.36
CA TRP A 63 0.94 -7.43 4.50
C TRP A 63 0.71 -8.32 5.74
N LEU A 64 -0.15 -9.35 5.64
CA LEU A 64 -0.44 -10.29 6.72
C LEU A 64 0.82 -11.01 7.21
N GLN A 65 1.69 -11.45 6.30
CA GLN A 65 2.97 -12.07 6.68
C GLN A 65 3.88 -11.09 7.42
N ARG A 66 3.92 -9.81 7.01
CA ARG A 66 4.65 -8.77 7.75
C ARG A 66 4.07 -8.54 9.14
N THR A 67 2.74 -8.50 9.28
CA THR A 67 2.11 -8.31 10.60
C THR A 67 2.33 -9.52 11.49
N ARG A 68 2.29 -10.74 10.94
CA ARG A 68 2.50 -12.00 11.68
C ARG A 68 3.94 -12.11 12.24
N ARG A 69 4.93 -11.51 11.56
CA ARG A 69 6.31 -11.39 12.08
C ARG A 69 6.46 -10.39 13.22
N ARG A 70 5.54 -9.42 13.36
CA ARG A 70 5.41 -8.60 14.56
C ARG A 70 4.47 -9.30 15.53
N SER A 71 4.88 -10.44 16.07
CA SER A 71 4.20 -11.00 17.24
C SER A 71 4.37 -10.01 18.39
N SER A 72 3.30 -9.35 18.80
CA SER A 72 3.30 -8.61 20.05
C SER A 72 3.42 -9.61 21.21
N THR A 73 4.24 -9.29 22.21
CA THR A 73 4.27 -10.04 23.49
C THR A 73 2.95 -9.91 24.26
N LEU A 74 2.09 -8.98 23.84
CA LEU A 74 0.79 -8.75 24.43
C LEU A 74 -0.17 -9.88 24.07
N ASP A 75 -0.73 -10.49 25.09
CA ASP A 75 -1.83 -11.44 24.95
C ASP A 75 -3.11 -10.71 24.56
N ARG A 76 -4.01 -11.43 23.87
CA ARG A 76 -5.33 -10.91 23.47
C ARG A 76 -6.11 -10.35 24.64
N ARG A 77 -6.07 -11.00 25.81
CA ARG A 77 -6.78 -10.52 27.01
C ARG A 77 -6.28 -9.15 27.45
N GLN A 78 -4.97 -8.94 27.48
CA GLN A 78 -4.38 -7.66 27.86
C GLN A 78 -4.78 -6.52 26.92
N VAL A 79 -4.96 -6.82 25.63
CA VAL A 79 -5.45 -5.84 24.65
C VAL A 79 -6.93 -5.52 24.89
N LEU A 80 -7.76 -6.52 25.20
CA LEU A 80 -9.17 -6.32 25.51
C LEU A 80 -9.37 -5.56 26.83
N ASP A 81 -8.62 -5.91 27.86
CA ASP A 81 -8.67 -5.25 29.18
C ASP A 81 -8.32 -3.76 29.05
N ALA A 82 -7.25 -3.43 28.30
CA ALA A 82 -6.87 -2.04 28.05
C ALA A 82 -7.91 -1.27 27.21
N LEU A 83 -8.56 -1.95 26.26
CA LEU A 83 -9.65 -1.35 25.47
C LEU A 83 -10.88 -1.08 26.33
N ASP A 84 -11.26 -2.02 27.19
CA ASP A 84 -12.38 -1.90 28.12
C ASP A 84 -12.12 -0.82 29.19
N GLU A 85 -10.86 -0.67 29.64
CA GLU A 85 -10.44 0.42 30.52
C GLU A 85 -10.56 1.79 29.84
N GLN A 86 -10.19 1.89 28.55
CA GLN A 86 -10.25 3.15 27.80
C GLN A 86 -11.67 3.53 27.36
N ARG A 87 -12.50 2.55 26.98
CA ARG A 87 -13.87 2.79 26.48
C ARG A 87 -14.94 2.75 27.56
N GLY A 88 -14.63 2.20 28.73
CA GLY A 88 -15.64 1.72 29.68
C GLY A 88 -16.15 0.35 29.25
N GLY A 89 -16.35 -0.54 30.23
CA GLY A 89 -16.69 -1.94 29.97
C GLY A 89 -17.92 -2.10 29.06
N TRP A 90 -17.83 -3.06 28.14
CA TRP A 90 -18.91 -3.33 27.20
C TRP A 90 -20.20 -3.76 27.93
N PRO A 91 -21.35 -3.09 27.72
CA PRO A 91 -22.58 -3.36 28.50
C PRO A 91 -23.25 -4.72 28.24
N GLY A 92 -22.60 -5.62 27.50
CA GLY A 92 -23.15 -6.92 27.09
C GLY A 92 -22.23 -8.13 27.27
N ALA A 93 -21.09 -8.00 27.96
CA ALA A 93 -20.10 -9.09 28.07
C ALA A 93 -20.48 -10.25 29.02
N GLY A 94 -21.70 -10.24 29.59
CA GLY A 94 -22.12 -11.17 30.64
C GLY A 94 -23.27 -12.12 30.28
N ARG A 95 -23.35 -12.63 29.04
CA ARG A 95 -24.29 -13.71 28.68
C ARG A 95 -23.63 -14.86 27.96
#